data_AF-A0AAU8DJE1-F1
#
_entry.id   AF-A0AAU8DJE1-F1
#
_cell.length_a   1.000
_cell.length_b   1.000
_cell.length_c   1.000
_cell.angle_alpha   90.00
_cell.angle_beta   90.00
_cell.angle_gamma   90.00
#
_symmetry.space_group_name_H-M   'P 1'
#
loop_
_entity.id
_entity.type
_entity.pdbx_description
1 polymer ?
#
loop_
_entity_poly.entity_id
_entity_poly.type
_entity_poly.pdbx_seq_one_letter_code
_entity_poly.pdbx_strand_id
1 'polypeptide(L)'
;MGNATFEIVKSTKAGLASDESLLVVRNGTSYLRILGQEPRWELMTATASEDDGCVKVCGDRRRLIETAIRLCLALGFNAHETKDRLGRDYVKICRIVRERDDEDLRDVLFRTVERFFDLFDGPGEQVTGGADDMIDLYEAISSGGDGEDVYLSDGLWLSSDGSLHQRGR
;
A
#
# COMPACT_ATOMS: atom_id res chain seq x y z
N MET A 1 15.00 -6.69 19.89
CA MET A 1 14.16 -7.62 19.13
C MET A 1 14.44 -7.35 17.67
N GLY A 2 14.91 -8.33 16.90
CA GLY A 2 15.26 -8.10 15.50
C GLY A 2 14.00 -7.84 14.70
N ASN A 3 13.94 -6.72 13.96
CA ASN A 3 12.92 -6.50 12.95
C ASN A 3 12.90 -7.71 12.03
N ALA A 4 11.77 -8.40 11.93
CA ALA A 4 11.64 -9.54 11.02
C ALA A 4 11.88 -9.02 9.59
N THR A 5 12.94 -9.50 8.97
CA THR A 5 13.32 -9.14 7.60
C THR A 5 12.24 -9.62 6.64
N PHE A 6 11.88 -8.80 5.65
CA PHE A 6 10.96 -9.21 4.60
C PHE A 6 11.72 -9.90 3.45
N GLU A 7 10.98 -10.63 2.64
CA GLU A 7 11.46 -11.34 1.47
C GLU A 7 10.69 -10.85 0.24
N ILE A 8 11.37 -10.79 -0.91
CA ILE A 8 10.74 -10.51 -2.20
C ILE A 8 10.75 -11.82 -2.99
N VAL A 9 9.57 -12.38 -3.24
CA VAL A 9 9.41 -13.68 -3.92
C VAL A 9 8.66 -13.52 -5.23
N LYS A 10 8.94 -14.37 -6.22
CA LYS A 10 8.16 -14.38 -7.47
C LYS A 10 6.77 -14.92 -7.20
N SER A 11 5.75 -14.22 -7.71
CA SER A 11 4.36 -14.68 -7.71
C SER A 11 4.17 -15.72 -8.81
N THR A 12 3.53 -16.84 -8.48
CA THR A 12 3.16 -17.89 -9.45
C THR A 12 1.77 -17.67 -10.07
N LYS A 13 1.10 -16.59 -9.67
CA LYS A 13 -0.29 -16.36 -10.01
C LYS A 13 -0.51 -16.11 -11.51
N ALA A 14 -1.24 -17.03 -12.14
CA ALA A 14 -1.72 -16.86 -13.51
C ALA A 14 -2.80 -15.75 -13.58
N GLY A 15 -2.70 -14.87 -14.58
CA GLY A 15 -3.76 -13.90 -14.91
C GLY A 15 -3.49 -12.43 -14.56
N LEU A 16 -2.26 -12.05 -14.22
CA LEU A 16 -1.83 -10.65 -14.22
C LEU A 16 -1.25 -10.32 -15.59
N ALA A 17 -1.68 -9.22 -16.21
CA ALA A 17 -1.05 -8.71 -17.43
C ALA A 17 0.17 -7.86 -17.05
N SER A 18 1.21 -8.51 -16.52
CA SER A 18 2.48 -7.88 -16.22
C SER A 18 3.60 -8.87 -16.48
N ASP A 19 4.71 -8.39 -17.04
CA ASP A 19 5.84 -9.21 -17.46
C ASP A 19 6.58 -9.83 -16.26
N GLU A 20 6.60 -9.16 -15.10
CA GLU A 20 6.98 -9.73 -13.81
C GLU A 20 5.96 -9.39 -12.71
N SER A 21 5.80 -10.32 -11.76
CA SER A 21 5.01 -10.12 -10.55
C SER A 21 5.77 -10.67 -9.34
N LEU A 22 6.10 -9.78 -8.41
CA LEU A 22 6.79 -10.11 -7.16
C LEU A 22 5.88 -9.78 -5.97
N LEU A 23 6.04 -10.54 -4.90
CA LEU A 23 5.37 -10.32 -3.61
C LEU A 23 6.39 -9.94 -2.57
N VAL A 24 6.04 -8.94 -1.77
CA VAL A 24 6.75 -8.61 -0.54
C VAL A 24 6.09 -9.37 0.60
N VAL A 25 6.82 -10.33 1.14
CA VAL A 25 6.35 -11.30 2.13
C VAL A 25 7.13 -11.13 3.43
N ARG A 26 6.44 -11.18 4.56
CA ARG A 26 7.06 -11.22 5.87
C ARG A 26 6.33 -12.22 6.75
N ASN A 27 7.07 -13.13 7.37
CA ASN A 27 6.50 -14.23 8.16
C ASN A 27 5.44 -15.05 7.40
N GLY A 28 5.68 -15.32 6.11
CA GLY A 28 4.74 -16.05 5.24
C GLY A 28 3.45 -15.28 4.89
N THR A 29 3.39 -13.98 5.20
CA THR A 29 2.25 -13.11 4.89
C THR A 29 2.65 -12.07 3.84
N SER A 30 1.89 -11.92 2.78
CA SER A 30 2.09 -10.90 1.75
C SER A 30 1.40 -9.59 2.11
N TYR A 31 2.11 -8.50 1.85
CA TYR A 31 1.67 -7.13 2.15
C TYR A 31 1.62 -6.29 0.89
N LEU A 32 2.70 -6.33 0.11
CA LEU A 32 2.82 -5.53 -1.11
C LEU A 32 3.08 -6.44 -2.31
N ARG A 33 2.76 -5.90 -3.48
CA ARG A 33 3.05 -6.47 -4.77
C ARG A 33 3.83 -5.48 -5.60
N ILE A 34 4.80 -6.00 -6.35
CA ILE A 34 5.55 -5.26 -7.35
C ILE A 34 5.19 -5.84 -8.71
N LEU A 35 4.68 -4.99 -9.61
CA LEU A 35 4.36 -5.36 -10.99
C LEU A 35 5.24 -4.58 -11.95
N GLY A 36 5.61 -5.20 -13.06
CA GLY A 36 6.30 -4.52 -14.15
C GLY A 36 7.51 -5.29 -14.61
N GLN A 37 8.42 -4.60 -15.27
CA GLN A 37 9.71 -5.11 -15.71
C GLN A 37 10.60 -3.91 -15.99
N GLU A 38 11.90 -4.12 -16.13
CA GLU A 38 12.79 -3.03 -16.51
C GLU A 38 12.27 -2.29 -17.77
N PRO A 39 12.23 -0.94 -17.76
CA PRO A 39 12.73 0.00 -16.74
C PRO A 39 11.66 0.50 -15.75
N ARG A 40 10.49 -0.13 -15.65
CA ARG A 40 9.30 0.40 -14.96
C ARG A 40 8.63 -0.63 -14.07
N TRP A 41 8.53 -0.31 -12.78
CA TRP A 41 7.83 -1.10 -11.78
C TRP A 41 6.76 -0.27 -11.06
N GLU A 42 5.70 -0.92 -10.62
CA GLU A 42 4.62 -0.36 -9.80
C GLU A 42 4.57 -1.11 -8.47
N LEU A 43 4.62 -0.37 -7.37
CA LEU A 43 4.42 -0.90 -6.02
C LEU A 43 2.97 -0.66 -5.59
N MET A 44 2.31 -1.68 -5.07
CA MET A 44 0.91 -1.63 -4.65
C MET A 44 0.61 -2.59 -3.51
N THR A 45 -0.54 -2.44 -2.86
CA THR A 45 -0.98 -3.41 -1.83
C THR A 45 -1.33 -4.77 -2.45
N ALA A 46 -0.99 -5.85 -1.74
CA ALA A 46 -1.43 -7.21 -2.07
C ALA A 46 -2.95 -7.34 -1.90
N THR A 47 -3.66 -7.92 -2.88
CA THR A 47 -5.10 -8.22 -2.78
C THR A 47 -5.35 -9.68 -2.40
N ALA A 48 -6.50 -9.97 -1.78
CA ALA A 48 -6.93 -11.26 -1.19
C ALA A 48 -6.98 -12.52 -2.10
N SER A 49 -6.21 -12.59 -3.17
CA SER A 49 -6.08 -13.77 -4.05
C SER A 49 -4.63 -14.06 -4.37
N GLU A 50 -3.73 -13.77 -3.44
CA GLU A 50 -2.36 -14.28 -3.47
C GLU A 50 -2.25 -15.61 -2.71
N ASP A 51 -3.39 -16.17 -2.30
CA ASP A 51 -3.51 -17.45 -1.61
C ASP A 51 -3.19 -18.59 -2.59
N ASP A 52 -1.95 -18.63 -3.08
CA ASP A 52 -1.35 -19.69 -3.90
C ASP A 52 -1.00 -20.91 -3.01
N GLY A 53 -1.62 -21.04 -1.82
CA GLY A 53 -1.45 -22.13 -0.85
C GLY A 53 -0.20 -22.03 0.02
N CYS A 54 0.84 -21.27 -0.38
CA CYS A 54 2.10 -21.13 0.36
C CYS A 54 2.30 -19.75 1.04
N VAL A 55 1.61 -18.70 0.60
CA VAL A 55 1.73 -17.34 1.15
C VAL A 55 0.35 -16.82 1.51
N LYS A 56 0.17 -16.40 2.77
CA LYS A 56 -1.09 -15.84 3.26
C LYS A 56 -1.18 -14.37 2.87
N VAL A 57 -2.37 -13.85 2.65
CA VAL A 57 -2.56 -12.40 2.49
C VAL A 57 -2.68 -11.74 3.87
N CYS A 58 -2.18 -10.50 4.00
CA CYS A 58 -2.36 -9.70 5.20
C CYS A 58 -3.85 -9.61 5.59
N GLY A 59 -4.19 -10.17 6.76
CA GLY A 59 -5.57 -10.23 7.26
C GLY A 59 -6.10 -8.87 7.74
N ASP A 60 -5.22 -7.97 8.19
CA ASP A 60 -5.59 -6.61 8.57
C ASP A 60 -5.52 -5.68 7.34
N ARG A 61 -6.55 -5.77 6.50
CA ARG A 61 -6.63 -5.00 5.25
C ARG A 61 -6.74 -3.50 5.51
N ARG A 62 -7.40 -3.09 6.59
CA ARG A 62 -7.54 -1.68 6.97
C ARG A 62 -6.16 -1.08 7.25
N ARG A 63 -5.37 -1.71 8.13
CA ARG A 63 -4.01 -1.25 8.45
C ARG A 63 -3.12 -1.26 7.22
N LEU A 64 -3.25 -2.28 6.36
CA LEU A 64 -2.49 -2.36 5.10
C LEU A 64 -2.77 -1.15 4.19
N ILE A 65 -4.04 -0.80 3.98
CA ILE A 65 -4.44 0.35 3.16
C ILE A 65 -3.96 1.65 3.79
N GLU A 66 -4.22 1.83 5.09
CA GLU A 66 -3.81 3.04 5.83
C GLU A 66 -2.30 3.26 5.77
N THR A 67 -1.52 2.20 5.97
CA THR A 67 -0.05 2.25 5.88
C THR A 67 0.40 2.61 4.46
N ALA A 68 -0.24 2.04 3.44
CA ALA A 68 0.07 2.35 2.04
C ALA A 68 -0.19 3.82 1.71
N ILE A 69 -1.29 4.38 2.20
CA ILE A 69 -1.63 5.80 2.02
C ILE A 69 -0.63 6.70 2.76
N ARG A 70 -0.31 6.40 4.03
CA ARG A 70 0.73 7.12 4.79
C ARG A 70 2.08 7.07 4.07
N LEU A 71 2.41 5.95 3.45
CA LEU A 71 3.63 5.82 2.64
C LEU A 71 3.57 6.69 1.38
N CYS A 72 2.45 6.76 0.66
CA CYS A 72 2.30 7.67 -0.49
C CYS A 72 2.62 9.11 -0.09
N LEU A 73 2.01 9.61 0.99
CA LEU A 73 2.24 10.96 1.51
C LEU A 73 3.70 11.17 1.91
N ALA A 74 4.28 10.21 2.62
CA ALA A 74 5.67 10.26 3.07
C ALA A 74 6.68 10.30 1.91
N LEU A 75 6.26 9.88 0.71
CA LEU A 75 7.01 9.94 -0.54
C LEU A 75 6.64 11.16 -1.41
N GLY A 76 5.69 11.99 -0.98
CA GLY A 76 5.20 13.14 -1.76
C GLY A 76 4.28 12.77 -2.92
N PHE A 77 3.66 11.57 -2.88
CA PHE A 77 2.71 11.11 -3.88
C PHE A 77 1.27 11.13 -3.35
N ASN A 78 0.32 11.28 -4.28
CA ASN A 78 -1.09 11.07 -3.98
C ASN A 78 -1.41 9.57 -4.03
N ALA A 79 -2.18 9.09 -3.07
CA ALA A 79 -2.68 7.72 -3.11
C ALA A 79 -3.63 7.54 -4.31
N HIS A 80 -3.38 6.52 -5.12
CA HIS A 80 -4.24 6.18 -6.25
C HIS A 80 -4.92 4.85 -6.00
N GLU A 81 -6.21 4.93 -5.66
CA GLU A 81 -7.07 3.77 -5.58
C GLU A 81 -7.42 3.23 -6.96
N THR A 82 -7.53 1.91 -7.03
CA THR A 82 -7.95 1.24 -8.24
C THR A 82 -8.52 -0.13 -7.90
N LYS A 83 -9.23 -0.71 -8.87
CA LYS A 83 -9.86 -2.02 -8.75
C LYS A 83 -9.11 -3.02 -9.57
N ASP A 84 -8.93 -4.22 -9.02
CA ASP A 84 -8.43 -5.34 -9.83
C ASP A 84 -9.52 -5.86 -10.77
N ARG A 85 -9.18 -6.86 -11.59
CA ARG A 85 -10.11 -7.49 -12.56
C ARG A 85 -11.35 -8.12 -11.91
N LEU A 86 -11.33 -8.36 -10.60
CA LEU A 86 -12.45 -8.90 -9.82
C LEU A 86 -13.17 -7.80 -9.02
N GLY A 87 -12.85 -6.52 -9.26
CA GLY A 87 -13.51 -5.38 -8.64
C GLY A 87 -13.03 -5.04 -7.23
N ARG A 88 -11.94 -5.67 -6.75
CA ARG A 88 -11.42 -5.47 -5.39
C ARG A 88 -10.47 -4.29 -5.34
N ASP A 89 -10.64 -3.47 -4.31
CA ASP A 89 -9.85 -2.26 -4.13
C ASP A 89 -8.42 -2.55 -3.67
N TYR A 90 -7.46 -1.85 -4.29
CA TYR A 90 -6.06 -1.81 -3.89
C TYR A 90 -5.51 -0.40 -4.08
N VAL A 91 -4.45 -0.09 -3.34
CA VAL A 91 -3.77 1.21 -3.43
C VAL A 91 -2.50 1.03 -4.26
N LYS A 92 -2.37 1.83 -5.33
CA LYS A 92 -1.08 2.04 -6.00
C LYS A 92 -0.28 3.05 -5.18
N ILE A 93 0.91 2.64 -4.78
CA ILE A 93 1.77 3.42 -3.88
C ILE A 93 2.65 4.35 -4.69
N CYS A 94 3.49 3.77 -5.55
CA CYS A 94 4.38 4.56 -6.39
C CYS A 94 4.77 3.77 -7.64
N ARG A 95 5.31 4.51 -8.60
CA ARG A 95 5.98 3.96 -9.76
C ARG A 95 7.48 4.20 -9.61
N ILE A 96 8.25 3.14 -9.76
CA ILE A 96 9.71 3.18 -9.76
C ILE A 96 10.15 3.05 -11.21
N VAL A 97 10.92 4.03 -11.71
CA VAL A 97 11.41 4.06 -13.08
C VAL A 97 12.94 4.16 -13.04
N ARG A 98 13.60 3.31 -13.83
CA ARG A 98 15.04 3.44 -14.09
C ARG A 98 15.22 4.52 -15.13
N GLU A 99 15.89 5.60 -14.77
CA GLU A 99 16.21 6.68 -15.72
C GLU A 99 17.61 6.49 -16.30
N ARG A 100 18.52 5.82 -15.56
CA ARG A 100 19.89 5.58 -16.00
C ARG A 100 20.36 4.14 -15.75
N ASP A 101 21.23 3.65 -16.64
CA ASP A 101 21.77 2.29 -16.61
C ASP A 101 22.71 2.02 -15.42
N ASP A 102 23.09 3.03 -14.64
CA ASP A 102 23.90 2.88 -13.42
C ASP A 102 23.06 2.91 -12.12
N GLU A 103 21.74 3.15 -12.21
CA GLU A 103 20.87 3.20 -11.04
C GLU A 103 20.55 1.82 -10.50
N ASP A 104 20.86 1.59 -9.21
CA ASP A 104 20.40 0.42 -8.49
C ASP A 104 19.03 0.69 -7.86
N LEU A 105 17.97 0.32 -8.59
CA LEU A 105 16.60 0.45 -8.12
C LEU A 105 16.24 -0.53 -7.01
N ARG A 106 17.05 -1.57 -6.78
CA ARG A 106 16.80 -2.48 -5.65
C ARG A 106 16.94 -1.72 -4.35
N ASP A 107 17.96 -0.90 -4.18
CA ASP A 107 18.13 -0.12 -2.95
C ASP A 107 16.95 0.83 -2.68
N VAL A 108 16.45 1.50 -3.72
CA VAL A 108 15.27 2.38 -3.60
C VAL A 108 14.03 1.58 -3.20
N LEU A 109 13.82 0.44 -3.85
CA LEU A 109 12.72 -0.46 -3.54
C LEU A 109 12.82 -1.02 -2.11
N PHE A 110 14.00 -1.51 -1.70
CA PHE A 110 14.25 -2.04 -0.36
C PHE A 110 13.97 -0.99 0.70
N ARG A 111 14.51 0.24 0.56
CA ARG A 111 14.25 1.34 1.49
C ARG A 111 12.77 1.74 1.55
N THR A 112 12.08 1.70 0.42
CA THR A 112 10.64 1.98 0.35
C THR A 112 9.83 0.93 1.12
N VAL A 113 10.20 -0.34 0.98
CA VAL A 113 9.56 -1.45 1.68
C VAL A 113 9.94 -1.47 3.18
N GLU A 114 11.16 -1.13 3.55
CA GLU A 114 11.55 -0.93 4.96
C GLU A 114 10.69 0.17 5.59
N ARG A 115 10.58 1.33 4.93
CA ARG A 115 9.74 2.42 5.41
C ARG A 115 8.26 2.03 5.51
N PHE A 116 7.76 1.21 4.57
CA PHE A 116 6.43 0.63 4.68
C PHE A 116 6.29 -0.16 5.98
N PHE A 117 7.23 -1.06 6.29
CA PHE A 117 7.16 -1.89 7.49
C PHE A 117 7.43 -1.12 8.77
N ASP A 118 8.22 -0.04 8.75
CA ASP A 118 8.36 0.88 9.89
C ASP A 118 7.02 1.56 10.21
N LEU A 119 6.28 2.00 9.18
CA LEU A 119 4.92 2.53 9.33
C LEU A 119 3.92 1.44 9.74
N PHE A 120 4.08 0.22 9.21
CA PHE A 120 3.18 -0.89 9.49
C PHE A 120 3.37 -1.44 10.90
N ASP A 121 4.61 -1.54 11.40
CA ASP A 121 4.98 -2.12 12.71
C ASP A 121 5.10 -1.11 13.82
N GLY A 122 5.36 0.15 13.46
CA GLY A 122 5.29 1.28 14.37
C GLY A 122 4.03 1.16 15.20
N PRO A 123 4.03 1.72 16.45
CA PRO A 123 2.85 1.68 17.29
C PRO A 123 1.69 2.05 16.38
N GLY A 124 0.81 1.07 16.16
CA GLY A 124 -0.43 1.35 15.49
C GLY A 124 -1.04 2.30 16.47
N GLU A 125 -0.88 3.59 16.23
CA GLU A 125 -1.64 4.56 16.95
C GLU A 125 -3.07 4.09 16.67
N GLN A 126 -3.68 3.46 17.68
CA GLN A 126 -5.02 3.86 18.03
C GLN A 126 -4.97 5.36 17.85
N VAL A 127 -5.66 5.88 16.84
CA VAL A 127 -5.61 7.29 16.42
C VAL A 127 -5.69 8.15 17.68
N THR A 128 -4.52 8.49 18.19
CA THR A 128 -4.21 9.31 19.37
C THR A 128 -2.96 10.14 19.09
N GLY A 129 -2.19 9.82 18.03
CA GLY A 129 -1.72 10.86 17.12
C GLY A 129 -2.98 11.57 16.64
N GLY A 130 -3.08 12.84 17.00
CA GLY A 130 -4.35 13.55 17.12
C GLY A 130 -5.21 13.46 15.86
N ALA A 131 -6.50 13.75 16.00
CA ALA A 131 -7.37 14.01 14.85
C ALA A 131 -6.63 14.77 13.73
N ASP A 132 -5.75 15.71 14.11
CA ASP A 132 -4.77 16.41 13.29
C ASP A 132 -4.03 15.57 12.22
N ASP A 133 -3.45 14.40 12.49
CA ASP A 133 -2.69 13.65 11.46
C ASP A 133 -3.61 13.08 10.36
N MET A 134 -4.82 12.67 10.75
CA MET A 134 -5.82 12.14 9.83
C MET A 134 -6.63 13.25 9.17
N ILE A 135 -6.73 14.41 9.82
CA ILE A 135 -7.24 15.67 9.25
C ILE A 135 -6.25 16.16 8.20
N ASP A 136 -4.95 16.17 8.48
CA ASP A 136 -3.90 16.50 7.52
C ASP A 136 -3.95 15.55 6.32
N LEU A 137 -4.18 14.26 6.57
CA LEU A 137 -4.43 13.29 5.49
C LEU A 137 -5.69 13.64 4.70
N TYR A 138 -6.80 13.96 5.36
CA TYR A 138 -8.04 14.37 4.72
C TYR A 138 -7.86 15.63 3.87
N GLU A 139 -7.17 16.65 4.38
CA GLU A 139 -6.87 17.89 3.68
C GLU A 139 -5.99 17.64 2.45
N ALA A 140 -5.05 16.70 2.53
CA ALA A 140 -4.18 16.36 1.41
C ALA A 140 -4.90 15.65 0.25
N ILE A 141 -5.99 14.93 0.53
CA ILE A 141 -6.68 14.08 -0.48
C ILE A 141 -8.10 14.54 -0.84
N SER A 142 -8.75 15.38 -0.03
CA SER A 142 -10.07 15.93 -0.32
C SER A 142 -9.95 16.93 -1.48
N SER A 143 -10.56 16.58 -2.62
CA SER A 143 -10.43 17.34 -3.87
C SER A 143 -11.35 18.57 -3.94
N GLY A 144 -12.10 18.84 -2.87
CA GLY A 144 -13.01 19.96 -2.71
C GLY A 144 -13.34 20.11 -1.23
N GLY A 145 -13.27 21.32 -0.70
CA GLY A 145 -13.51 21.66 0.72
C GLY A 145 -14.98 21.54 1.16
N ASP A 146 -15.70 20.61 0.56
CA ASP A 146 -17.13 20.33 0.72
C ASP A 146 -17.44 19.70 2.08
N GLY A 147 -16.40 19.23 2.79
CA GLY A 147 -16.52 18.48 4.04
C GLY A 147 -17.00 17.05 3.83
N GLU A 148 -17.09 16.58 2.59
CA GLU A 148 -17.49 15.21 2.25
C GLU A 148 -16.39 14.21 2.61
N ASP A 149 -16.80 13.05 3.10
CA ASP A 149 -15.86 12.00 3.43
C ASP A 149 -15.15 11.47 2.18
N VAL A 150 -13.84 11.29 2.30
CA VAL A 150 -13.03 10.75 1.23
C VAL A 150 -13.07 9.24 1.30
N TYR A 151 -13.59 8.61 0.24
CA TYR A 151 -13.46 7.17 0.07
C TYR A 151 -11.98 6.80 -0.03
N LEU A 152 -11.54 5.78 0.71
CA LEU A 152 -10.14 5.34 0.76
C LEU A 152 -9.87 3.96 0.15
N SER A 153 -10.82 3.01 0.27
CA SER A 153 -10.79 1.62 -0.28
C SER A 153 -11.55 0.66 0.65
N ASP A 154 -12.19 -0.38 0.08
CA ASP A 154 -12.89 -1.44 0.83
C ASP A 154 -14.02 -0.98 1.76
N GLY A 155 -14.78 0.03 1.34
CA GLY A 155 -15.80 0.63 2.19
C GLY A 155 -15.22 1.47 3.32
N LEU A 156 -13.92 1.75 3.34
CA LEU A 156 -13.31 2.68 4.29
C LEU A 156 -13.45 4.12 3.76
N TRP A 157 -13.89 5.00 4.64
CA TRP A 157 -14.08 6.42 4.39
C TRP A 157 -13.33 7.21 5.45
N LEU A 158 -12.68 8.30 5.04
CA LEU A 158 -12.03 9.26 5.91
C LEU A 158 -12.84 10.53 5.96
N SER A 159 -13.30 10.89 7.15
CA SER A 159 -14.02 12.13 7.40
C SER A 159 -13.08 13.32 7.62
N SER A 160 -13.64 14.51 7.46
CA SER A 160 -12.94 15.80 7.68
C SER A 160 -12.47 16.02 9.11
N ASP A 161 -12.97 15.24 10.06
CA ASP A 161 -12.52 15.22 11.46
C ASP A 161 -11.41 14.19 11.73
N GLY A 162 -10.87 13.58 10.68
CA GLY A 162 -9.82 12.56 10.76
C GLY A 162 -10.35 11.18 11.16
N SER A 163 -11.66 11.00 11.29
CA SER A 163 -12.23 9.70 11.66
C SER A 163 -12.37 8.77 10.45
N LEU A 164 -12.11 7.47 10.68
CA LEU A 164 -12.22 6.44 9.65
C LEU A 164 -13.48 5.60 9.86
N HIS A 165 -14.40 5.68 8.91
CA HIS A 165 -15.66 4.95 8.92
C HIS A 165 -15.64 3.79 7.93
N GLN A 166 -16.08 2.62 8.39
CA GLN A 166 -16.42 1.55 7.47
C GLN A 166 -17.91 1.67 7.10
N ARG A 167 -18.19 2.02 5.84
CA ARG A 167 -19.53 2.03 5.26
C ARG A 167 -19.58 0.93 4.23
N GLY A 168 -20.44 -0.07 4.47
CA GLY A 168 -20.80 -1.03 3.44
C GLY A 168 -21.31 -0.30 2.20
N ARG A 169 -20.98 -0.83 1.03
CA ARG A 169 -21.36 -0.26 -0.26
C ARG A 169 -22.88 -0.26 -0.47
#